data_AF-F8DIX0-F1
#
_entry.id   AF-F8DIX0-F1
#
_cell.length_a   1.000
_cell.length_b   1.000
_cell.length_c   1.000
_cell.angle_alpha   90.00
_cell.angle_beta   90.00
_cell.angle_gamma   90.00
#
_symmetry.space_group_name_H-M   'P 1'
#
loop_
_entity.id
_entity.type
_entity.pdbx_description
1 polymer ?
#
loop_
_entity_poly.entity_id
_entity_poly.type
_entity_poly.pdbx_seq_one_letter_code
_entity_poly.pdbx_strand_id
1 'polypeptide(L)'
;MIQYIIDNFNDFVNNLRILEMRRQERSREMAEFSFQIEEHLLVLSENDKGWTKELNRVSFNGAPAKYDIRTWSPDHTKMGKGITLTNEEFQVMLNAFKN
;
A
#
# COMPACT_ATOMS: atom_id res chain seq x y z
N MET A 1 7.82 -2.82 -51.17
CA MET A 1 8.97 -3.00 -50.25
C MET A 1 9.20 -1.75 -49.40
N ILE A 2 9.36 -0.56 -50.01
CA ILE A 2 9.53 0.71 -49.26
C ILE A 2 8.31 1.04 -48.39
N GLN A 3 7.10 0.95 -48.94
CA GLN A 3 5.87 1.22 -48.17
C GLN A 3 5.74 0.30 -46.94
N TYR A 4 6.02 -1.00 -47.10
CA TYR A 4 6.02 -1.97 -46.00
C TYR A 4 7.01 -1.63 -44.88
N ILE A 5 8.19 -1.12 -45.23
CA ILE A 5 9.19 -0.69 -44.24
C ILE A 5 8.68 0.56 -43.48
N ILE A 6 8.05 1.49 -44.19
CA ILE A 6 7.46 2.71 -43.59
C ILE A 6 6.31 2.35 -42.65
N ASP A 7 5.43 1.44 -43.06
CA ASP A 7 4.26 1.03 -42.26
C ASP A 7 4.72 0.32 -40.98
N ASN A 8 5.67 -0.63 -41.06
CA ASN A 8 6.23 -1.29 -39.90
C ASN A 8 6.92 -0.32 -38.93
N PHE A 9 7.61 0.70 -39.46
CA PHE A 9 8.24 1.73 -38.64
C PHE A 9 7.19 2.59 -37.91
N ASN A 10 6.12 2.99 -38.60
CA ASN A 10 5.03 3.74 -38.00
C ASN A 10 4.31 2.94 -36.91
N ASP A 11 4.06 1.64 -37.14
CA ASP A 11 3.47 0.75 -36.14
C ASP A 11 4.37 0.61 -34.91
N PHE A 12 5.68 0.49 -35.11
CA PHE A 12 6.64 0.47 -34.01
C PHE A 12 6.60 1.75 -33.16
N VAL A 13 6.63 2.92 -33.81
CA VAL A 13 6.55 4.22 -33.14
C VAL A 13 5.22 4.39 -32.40
N ASN A 14 4.10 3.95 -32.99
CA ASN A 14 2.79 3.98 -32.34
C ASN A 14 2.74 3.09 -31.09
N ASN A 15 3.30 1.87 -31.17
CA ASN A 15 3.38 0.96 -30.02
C ASN A 15 4.24 1.54 -28.88
N LEU A 16 5.37 2.17 -29.20
CA LEU A 16 6.20 2.88 -28.23
C LEU A 16 5.42 3.99 -27.52
N ARG A 17 4.70 4.81 -28.27
CA ARG A 17 3.87 5.89 -27.71
C ARG A 17 2.76 5.35 -26.80
N ILE A 18 2.12 4.24 -27.18
CA ILE A 18 1.10 3.57 -26.35
C ILE A 18 1.73 3.06 -25.05
N LEU A 19 2.93 2.47 -25.11
CA LEU A 19 3.64 1.99 -23.92
C LEU A 19 4.01 3.14 -22.97
N GLU A 20 4.45 4.28 -23.51
CA GLU A 20 4.75 5.48 -22.72
C GLU A 20 3.49 6.07 -22.07
N MET A 21 2.39 6.18 -22.81
CA MET A 21 1.09 6.63 -22.29
C MET A 21 0.63 5.72 -21.15
N ARG A 22 0.63 4.39 -21.35
CA ARG A 22 0.27 3.43 -20.29
C ARG A 22 1.21 3.49 -19.09
N ARG A 23 2.49 3.80 -19.32
CA ARG A 23 3.47 3.96 -18.23
C ARG A 23 3.16 5.21 -17.41
N GLN A 24 2.78 6.32 -18.05
CA GLN A 24 2.36 7.54 -17.37
C GLN A 24 1.00 7.39 -16.67
N GLU A 25 0.05 6.66 -17.26
CA GLU A 25 -1.25 6.35 -16.65
C GLU A 25 -1.08 5.50 -15.38
N ARG A 26 -0.26 4.44 -15.42
CA ARG A 26 0.08 3.65 -14.21
C ARG A 26 0.69 4.51 -13.09
N SER A 27 1.53 5.48 -13.45
CA SER A 27 2.10 6.42 -12.48
C SER A 27 1.04 7.35 -11.87
N ARG A 28 -0.02 7.69 -12.61
CA ARG A 28 -1.15 8.51 -12.13
C ARG A 28 -2.17 7.71 -11.32
N GLU A 29 -2.40 6.44 -11.66
CA GLU A 29 -3.31 5.55 -10.93
C GLU A 29 -2.78 5.13 -9.56
N MET A 30 -1.46 5.14 -9.35
CA MET A 30 -0.88 5.19 -8.01
C MET A 30 -1.12 6.56 -7.37
N ALA A 31 -2.38 6.94 -7.19
CA ALA A 31 -2.77 8.02 -6.33
C ALA A 31 -1.97 7.93 -5.02
N GLU A 32 -1.42 9.05 -4.58
CA GLU A 32 -0.47 9.15 -3.49
C GLU A 32 -1.01 8.37 -2.27
N PHE A 33 -0.41 7.21 -1.98
CA PHE A 33 -0.84 6.39 -0.85
C PHE A 33 -0.50 7.16 0.42
N SER A 34 -1.54 7.58 1.15
CA SER A 34 -1.39 8.29 2.42
C SER A 34 -1.95 7.44 3.54
N PHE A 35 -1.35 7.58 4.71
CA PHE A 35 -1.81 6.96 5.93
C PHE A 35 -1.59 7.91 7.11
N GLN A 36 -2.44 7.77 8.12
CA GLN A 36 -2.29 8.47 9.38
C GLN A 36 -2.56 7.48 10.51
N ILE A 37 -1.61 7.39 11.45
CA ILE A 37 -1.83 6.67 12.70
C ILE A 37 -2.62 7.61 13.60
N GLU A 38 -3.88 7.29 13.84
CA GLU A 38 -4.76 8.09 14.72
C GLU A 38 -4.56 7.73 16.19
N GLU A 39 -4.21 6.47 16.47
CA GLU A 39 -4.00 6.00 17.84
C GLU A 39 -2.99 4.85 17.86
N HIS A 40 -2.06 4.89 18.81
CA HIS A 40 -1.14 3.78 19.09
C HIS A 40 -1.67 2.96 20.27
N LEU A 41 -1.93 1.66 20.06
CA LEU A 41 -2.57 0.83 21.09
C LEU A 41 -1.56 -0.03 21.86
N LEU A 42 -0.70 -0.76 21.15
CA LEU A 42 0.33 -1.60 21.79
C LEU A 42 1.46 -1.96 20.81
N VAL A 43 2.63 -2.23 21.38
CA VAL A 43 3.78 -2.85 20.70
C VAL A 43 3.81 -4.34 21.06
N LEU A 44 3.73 -5.20 20.05
CA LEU A 44 3.77 -6.66 20.20
C LEU A 44 5.20 -7.19 20.33
N SER A 45 6.14 -6.61 19.58
CA SER A 45 7.53 -7.03 19.55
C SER A 45 8.41 -5.96 18.91
N GLU A 46 9.69 -5.95 19.24
CA GLU A 46 10.72 -5.15 18.60
C GLU A 46 11.85 -6.06 18.11
N ASN A 47 12.52 -5.70 17.02
CA ASN A 47 13.71 -6.42 16.55
C ASN A 47 15.00 -5.61 16.76
N ASP A 48 16.16 -6.23 16.55
CA ASP A 48 17.48 -5.61 16.75
C ASP A 48 17.75 -4.37 15.88
N LYS A 49 16.91 -4.13 14.85
CA LYS A 49 16.99 -2.96 13.96
C LYS A 49 16.01 -1.85 14.39
N GLY A 50 15.36 -1.99 15.53
CA GLY A 50 14.38 -1.06 16.08
C GLY A 50 13.02 -1.08 15.36
N TRP A 51 12.76 -2.04 14.47
CA TRP A 51 11.44 -2.16 13.87
C TRP A 51 10.48 -2.80 14.86
N THR A 52 9.33 -2.17 15.02
CA THR A 52 8.30 -2.57 15.97
C THR A 52 7.13 -3.19 15.22
N LYS A 53 6.62 -4.32 15.72
CA LYS A 53 5.32 -4.84 15.31
C LYS A 53 4.29 -4.30 16.28
N GLU A 54 3.30 -3.59 15.78
CA GLU A 54 2.35 -2.82 16.60
C GLU A 54 0.92 -3.14 16.18
N LEU A 55 -0.01 -2.93 17.12
CA LEU A 55 -1.42 -2.76 16.84
C LEU A 55 -1.75 -1.27 17.03
N ASN A 56 -2.31 -0.65 15.99
CA ASN A 56 -2.66 0.77 15.95
C ASN A 56 -4.06 0.97 15.34
N ARG A 57 -4.61 2.18 15.47
CA ARG A 57 -5.73 2.68 14.65
C ARG A 57 -5.15 3.48 13.49
N VAL A 58 -5.37 3.03 12.26
CA VAL A 58 -4.77 3.65 11.06
C VAL A 58 -5.85 4.04 10.06
N SER A 59 -5.85 5.31 9.66
CA SER A 59 -6.58 5.82 8.51
C SER A 59 -5.73 5.64 7.26
N PHE A 60 -6.30 5.04 6.21
CA PHE A 60 -5.66 4.91 4.91
C PHE A 60 -6.41 5.77 3.89
N ASN A 61 -5.70 6.62 3.18
CA ASN A 61 -6.24 7.50 2.13
C ASN A 61 -7.45 8.33 2.60
N GLY A 62 -7.41 8.80 3.85
CA GLY A 62 -8.48 9.60 4.46
C GLY A 62 -9.76 8.82 4.81
N ALA A 63 -9.77 7.50 4.68
CA ALA A 63 -10.88 6.67 5.15
C ALA A 63 -10.92 6.60 6.68
N PRO A 64 -12.07 6.29 7.32
CA PRO A 64 -12.14 6.12 8.76
C PRO A 64 -11.12 5.11 9.28
N ALA A 65 -10.44 5.43 10.38
CA ALA A 65 -9.43 4.54 10.92
C ALA A 65 -9.99 3.19 11.33
N LYS A 66 -9.17 2.17 11.09
CA LYS A 66 -9.42 0.75 11.40
C LYS A 66 -8.30 0.21 12.28
N TYR A 67 -8.53 -0.94 12.89
CA TYR A 67 -7.48 -1.65 13.61
C TYR A 67 -6.49 -2.22 12.63
N ASP A 68 -5.22 -2.08 12.93
CA ASP A 68 -4.18 -2.53 12.04
C ASP A 68 -2.99 -3.10 12.81
N ILE A 69 -2.59 -4.31 12.43
CA ILE A 69 -1.42 -4.99 12.98
C ILE A 69 -0.36 -5.07 11.90
N ARG A 70 0.70 -4.28 12.04
CA ARG A 70 1.81 -4.29 11.09
C ARG A 70 3.15 -3.95 11.73
N THR A 71 4.21 -4.13 10.95
CA THR A 71 5.54 -3.70 11.37
C THR A 71 5.80 -2.28 10.91
N TRP A 72 6.39 -1.45 11.76
CA TRP A 72 6.75 -0.06 11.51
C TRP A 72 8.25 0.14 11.62
N SER A 73 8.79 1.07 10.85
CA SER A 73 10.14 1.59 11.08
C SER A 73 10.19 2.39 12.39
N PRO A 74 11.38 2.58 13.00
CA PRO A 74 11.52 3.32 14.26
C PRO A 74 10.93 4.75 14.25
N ASP A 75 10.81 5.35 13.06
CA ASP A 75 10.29 6.70 12.81
C ASP A 75 8.86 6.70 12.23
N HIS A 76 8.21 5.54 12.11
CA HIS A 76 6.88 5.33 11.54
C HIS A 76 6.67 5.87 10.10
N THR A 77 7.74 6.17 9.36
CA THR A 77 7.66 6.64 7.96
C THR A 77 7.48 5.50 6.97
N LYS A 78 7.90 4.29 7.33
CA LYS A 78 7.77 3.08 6.52
C LYS A 78 7.00 2.02 7.27
N MET A 79 6.26 1.23 6.50
CA MET A 79 5.50 0.10 7.01
C MET A 79 5.90 -1.18 6.29
N GLY A 80 5.97 -2.26 7.05
CA GLY A 80 6.17 -3.61 6.55
C GLY A 80 4.85 -4.30 6.22
N LYS A 81 4.91 -5.62 6.10
CA LYS A 81 3.71 -6.46 5.95
C LYS A 81 2.86 -6.40 7.21
N GLY A 82 1.55 -6.49 7.03
CA GLY A 82 0.57 -6.49 8.11
C GLY A 82 -0.83 -6.81 7.62
N ILE A 83 -1.80 -6.62 8.51
CA ILE A 83 -3.22 -6.84 8.25
C ILE A 83 -4.04 -5.72 8.88
N THR A 84 -5.02 -5.24 8.12
CA THR A 84 -6.04 -4.31 8.61
C THR A 84 -7.30 -5.10 8.92
N LEU A 85 -7.89 -4.86 10.09
CA LEU A 85 -9.11 -5.48 10.58
C LEU A 85 -10.20 -4.42 10.68
N THR A 86 -11.41 -4.74 10.22
CA THR A 86 -12.56 -3.91 10.54
C THR A 86 -12.85 -3.94 12.05
N ASN A 87 -13.70 -3.03 12.53
CA ASN A 87 -14.08 -3.01 13.94
C ASN A 87 -14.76 -4.32 14.34
N GLU A 88 -15.57 -4.90 13.44
CA GLU A 88 -16.28 -6.16 13.65
C GLU A 88 -15.31 -7.35 13.73
N GLU A 89 -14.34 -7.42 12.80
CA GLU A 89 -13.30 -8.47 12.81
C GLU A 89 -12.45 -8.40 14.08
N PHE A 90 -12.05 -7.19 14.50
CA PHE A 90 -11.30 -7.00 15.73
C PHE A 90 -12.13 -7.37 16.97
N GLN A 91 -13.42 -7.05 17.00
CA GLN A 91 -14.31 -7.42 18.09
C GLN A 91 -14.45 -8.95 18.23
N VAL A 92 -14.57 -9.67 17.11
CA VAL A 92 -14.59 -11.14 17.12
C VAL A 92 -13.31 -11.69 17.74
N MET A 93 -12.14 -11.15 17.36
CA MET A 93 -10.85 -11.56 17.90
C MET A 93 -10.75 -11.29 19.41
N LEU A 94 -11.19 -10.11 19.88
CA LEU A 94 -11.23 -9.79 21.31
C LEU A 94 -12.12 -10.75 22.10
N ASN A 95 -13.30 -11.09 21.56
CA ASN A 95 -14.21 -12.03 22.22
C ASN A 95 -13.60 -13.43 22.34
N ALA A 96 -12.84 -13.87 21.32
CA ALA A 96 -12.14 -15.16 21.37
C ALA A 96 -11.05 -15.21 22.46
N PHE A 97 -10.32 -14.11 22.67
CA PHE A 97 -9.23 -14.03 23.66
C PHE A 97 -9.68 -13.70 25.09
N LYS A 98 -10.90 -13.20 25.28
CA LYS A 98 -11.44 -12.88 26.62
C LYS A 98 -11.91 -14.10 27.43
N ASN A 99 -11.80 -15.31 26.86
CA ASN A 99 -12.14 -16.56 27.54
C ASN A 99 -11.05 -17.03 28.48
#